data_AF-A0A414Q2N9-F1
#
_entry.id   AF-A0A414Q2N9-F1
#
_cell.length_a   1.000
_cell.length_b   1.000
_cell.length_c   1.000
_cell.angle_alpha   90.00
_cell.angle_beta   90.00
_cell.angle_gamma   90.00
#
_symmetry.space_group_name_H-M   'P 1'
#
loop_
_entity.id
_entity.type
_entity.pdbx_description
1 polymer ?
#
loop_
_entity_poly.entity_id
_entity_poly.type
_entity_poly.pdbx_seq_one_letter_code
_entity_poly.pdbx_strand_id
1 'polypeptide(L)' 'MTKVFDSVIYVVCNPDGVPMKAYTSEQSARNHLVNEVMERGDRFSIELVNLDIDMDFAKRAKFILEGIALKEKKKK' A
#
# COMPACT_ATOMS: atom_id res chain seq x y z
N MET A 1 26.28 -2.47 2.91
CA MET A 1 25.39 -3.49 2.32
C MET A 1 23.97 -3.09 2.65
N THR A 2 23.21 -2.62 1.65
CA THR A 2 21.85 -2.09 1.86
C THR A 2 20.89 -3.25 2.09
N LYS A 3 20.12 -3.21 3.18
CA LYS A 3 19.08 -4.20 3.48
C LYS A 3 17.83 -3.86 2.66
N VAL A 4 17.21 -4.88 2.07
CA VAL A 4 15.96 -4.78 1.31
C VAL A 4 14.87 -5.47 2.11
N PHE A 5 13.72 -4.82 2.19
CA PHE A 5 12.53 -5.29 2.90
C PHE A 5 11.41 -5.51 1.88
N ASP A 6 10.66 -6.58 2.10
CA ASP A 6 9.36 -6.77 1.47
C ASP A 6 8.35 -5.91 2.23
N SER A 7 7.60 -5.12 1.48
CA SER A 7 6.50 -4.30 1.98
C SER A 7 5.27 -4.50 1.13
N VAL A 8 4.09 -4.41 1.73
CA VAL A 8 2.82 -4.48 1.01
C VAL A 8 2.15 -3.13 1.08
N ILE A 9 1.74 -2.61 -0.08
CA ILE A 9 0.81 -1.48 -0.16
C ILE A 9 -0.50 -1.94 -0.80
N TYR A 10 -1.59 -1.34 -0.33
CA TYR A 10 -2.95 -1.60 -0.78
C TYR A 10 -3.37 -0.45 -1.69
N VAL A 11 -3.53 -0.70 -2.97
CA VAL A 11 -3.89 0.30 -3.97
C VAL A 11 -5.37 0.19 -4.26
N VAL A 12 -6.13 1.26 -4.03
CA VAL A 12 -7.53 1.35 -4.45
C VAL A 12 -7.57 1.76 -5.91
N CYS A 13 -8.22 0.95 -6.73
CA CYS A 13 -8.45 1.19 -8.16
C CYS A 13 -9.92 1.50 -8.39
N ASN A 14 -10.19 2.37 -9.37
CA ASN A 14 -11.54 2.67 -9.82
C ASN A 14 -12.15 1.46 -10.60
N PRO A 15 -13.42 1.52 -11.03
CA PRO A 15 -14.05 0.44 -11.79
C PRO A 15 -13.36 0.10 -13.12
N ASP A 16 -12.67 1.08 -13.73
CA ASP A 16 -11.89 0.88 -14.96
C ASP A 16 -10.51 0.25 -14.72
N GLY A 17 -10.17 -0.06 -13.46
CA GLY A 17 -8.87 -0.60 -13.07
C GLY A 17 -7.76 0.44 -12.96
N VAL A 18 -8.08 1.73 -12.96
CA VAL A 18 -7.12 2.82 -12.82
C VAL A 18 -6.78 3.05 -11.35
N PRO A 19 -5.48 3.01 -10.95
CA PRO A 19 -5.05 3.30 -9.59
C PRO A 19 -5.42 4.72 -9.16
N MET A 20 -6.15 4.85 -8.06
CA MET A 20 -6.56 6.14 -7.49
C MET A 20 -5.69 6.55 -6.32
N LYS A 21 -5.46 5.61 -5.38
CA LYS A 21 -4.81 5.93 -4.11
C LYS A 21 -4.18 4.69 -3.48
N ALA A 22 -3.04 4.87 -2.82
CA ALA A 22 -2.31 3.81 -2.12
C ALA A 22 -2.40 3.98 -0.60
N TYR A 23 -2.43 2.85 0.10
CA TYR A 23 -2.54 2.74 1.55
C TYR A 23 -1.52 1.77 2.09
N THR A 24 -1.09 2.04 3.31
CA THR A 24 -0.12 1.22 4.05
C THR A 24 -0.80 0.14 4.89
N SER A 25 -2.11 0.27 5.11
CA SER A 25 -2.92 -0.68 5.87
C SER A 25 -4.14 -1.12 5.06
N GLU A 26 -4.50 -2.39 5.18
CA GLU A 26 -5.67 -2.97 4.53
C GLU A 26 -6.96 -2.30 5.01
N GLN A 27 -7.06 -2.04 6.33
CA GLN A 27 -8.24 -1.44 6.92
C GLN A 27 -8.48 -0.02 6.38
N SER A 28 -7.43 0.79 6.22
CA SER A 28 -7.57 2.14 5.64
C SER A 28 -8.01 2.08 4.17
N ALA A 29 -7.46 1.14 3.39
CA ALA A 29 -7.88 0.92 2.01
C ALA A 29 -9.35 0.48 1.93
N ARG A 30 -9.77 -0.46 2.80
CA ARG A 30 -11.16 -0.92 2.88
C ARG A 30 -12.11 0.18 3.30
N ASN A 31 -11.75 0.99 4.29
CA ASN A 31 -12.58 2.12 4.71
C ASN A 31 -12.80 3.11 3.56
N HIS A 32 -11.75 3.39 2.78
CA HIS A 32 -11.88 4.24 1.60
C HIS A 32 -12.80 3.60 0.54
N LEU A 33 -12.63 2.31 0.28
CA LEU A 33 -13.49 1.57 -0.65
C LEU A 33 -14.97 1.60 -0.22
N VAL A 34 -15.26 1.41 1.07
CA VAL A 34 -16.62 1.52 1.60
C VAL A 34 -17.19 2.92 1.41
N ASN A 35 -16.39 3.96 1.69
CA ASN A 35 -16.84 5.34 1.50
C ASN A 35 -17.16 5.63 0.03
N GLU A 36 -16.30 5.24 -0.91
CA GLU A 36 -16.54 5.45 -2.35
C GLU A 36 -17.77 4.67 -2.84
N VAL A 37 -17.99 3.44 -2.35
CA VAL A 37 -19.19 2.66 -2.66
C VAL A 37 -20.46 3.36 -2.13
N MET A 38 -20.41 3.92 -0.92
CA MET A 38 -21.54 4.64 -0.33
C MET A 38 -21.83 5.97 -1.03
N GLU A 39 -20.79 6.71 -1.44
CA GLU A 39 -20.94 8.04 -2.04
C GLU A 39 -21.28 7.99 -3.54
N ARG A 40 -20.69 7.04 -4.29
CA ARG A 40 -20.80 6.99 -5.76
C ARG A 40 -21.59 5.79 -6.27
N GLY A 41 -21.79 4.74 -5.47
CA GLY A 41 -22.42 3.49 -5.90
C GLY A 41 -21.54 2.61 -6.78
N ASP A 42 -20.29 3.02 -7.02
CA ASP A 42 -19.37 2.37 -7.95
C ASP A 42 -18.54 1.28 -7.25
N ARG A 43 -18.24 0.21 -7.98
CA ARG A 43 -17.38 -0.89 -7.48
C ARG A 43 -15.90 -0.57 -7.69
N PHE A 44 -15.29 -0.03 -6.65
CA PHE A 44 -13.83 0.06 -6.54
C PHE A 44 -13.22 -1.29 -6.15
N SER A 45 -11.94 -1.48 -6.44
CA SER A 45 -11.19 -2.69 -6.08
C SER A 45 -9.91 -2.35 -5.32
N ILE A 46 -9.37 -3.31 -4.56
CA ILE A 46 -8.08 -3.17 -3.87
C ILE A 46 -7.10 -4.16 -4.47
N GLU A 47 -5.99 -3.65 -4.99
CA GLU A 47 -4.85 -4.44 -5.42
C GLU A 47 -3.76 -4.43 -4.34
N LEU A 48 -3.15 -5.59 -4.11
CA LEU A 48 -1.99 -5.72 -3.22
C LEU A 48 -0.70 -5.67 -4.06
N VAL A 49 0.15 -4.70 -3.77
CA VAL A 49 1.44 -4.55 -4.45
C VAL A 49 2.58 -4.79 -3.45
N ASN A 50 3.42 -5.77 -3.77
CA ASN A 50 4.66 -6.02 -3.04
C ASN A 50 5.76 -5.09 -3.55
N LEU A 51 6.31 -4.28 -2.65
CA LEU A 51 7.43 -3.38 -2.92
C LEU A 51 8.71 -3.92 -2.32
N ASP A 52 9.78 -3.84 -3.11
CA ASP A 52 11.16 -3.98 -2.64
C ASP A 52 11.63 -2.62 -2.14
N ILE A 53 11.65 -2.44 -0.81
CA ILE A 53 12.04 -1.18 -0.18
C ILE A 53 13.44 -1.34 0.43
N ASP A 54 14.36 -0.45 0.06
CA ASP A 54 15.67 -0.42 0.69
C ASP A 54 15.71 0.42 1.98
N MET A 55 16.68 0.14 2.84
CA MET A 55 16.84 0.80 4.14
C MET A 55 17.06 2.32 4.05
N ASP A 56 17.64 2.83 2.96
CA ASP A 56 17.89 4.27 2.79
C ASP A 56 16.62 5.01 2.35
N PHE A 57 15.78 4.38 1.52
CA PHE A 57 14.41 4.83 1.28
C PHE A 57 13.61 4.84 2.58
N ALA A 58 13.66 3.78 3.38
CA ALA A 58 12.91 3.70 4.63
C ALA A 58 13.30 4.81 5.63
N LYS A 59 14.60 5.14 5.71
CA LYS A 59 15.08 6.26 6.53
C LYS A 59 14.61 7.62 6.04
N ARG A 60 14.52 7.84 4.72
CA ARG A 60 13.95 9.07 4.14
C ARG A 60 12.44 9.16 4.33
N ALA A 61 11.76 8.04 4.17
CA ALA A 61 10.31 7.91 4.31
C ALA A 61 9.88 7.68 5.77
N LYS A 62 10.76 7.86 6.76
CA LYS A 62 10.50 7.65 8.20
C LYS A 62 9.28 8.42 8.72
N PHE A 63 8.84 9.46 8.01
CA PHE A 63 7.62 10.23 8.28
C PHE A 63 6.32 9.60 7.75
N ILE A 64 6.42 8.70 6.75
CA ILE A 64 5.29 8.03 6.08
C ILE A 64 5.14 6.57 6.58
N LEU A 65 6.23 5.95 7.04
CA LEU A 65 6.32 4.52 7.34
C LEU A 65 5.88 4.09 8.74
N GLU A 66 5.43 5.00 9.62
CA GLU A 66 4.90 4.60 10.94
C GLU A 66 3.72 3.62 10.83
N GLY A 67 3.06 3.54 9.66
CA GLY A 67 1.98 2.60 9.36
C GLY A 67 2.33 1.43 8.43
N ILE A 68 3.59 1.20 8.05
CA ILE A 68 3.99 0.09 7.15
C ILE A 68 4.77 -0.98 7.93
N ALA A 69 4.22 -2.19 7.98
CA ALA A 69 4.97 -3.36 8.44
C ALA A 69 5.97 -3.82 7.37
N LEU A 70 7.27 -3.67 7.66
CA LEU A 70 8.36 -4.13 6.78
C LEU A 70 8.89 -5.48 7.24
N LYS A 71 9.12 -6.40 6.31
CA LYS A 71 9.75 -7.71 6.60
C LYS A 71 11.07 -7.81 5.84
N GLU A 72 12.16 -8.20 6.50
CA GLU A 72 13.44 -8.37 5.78
C GLU A 72 13.30 -9.43 4.69
N LYS A 73 13.72 -9.08 3.47
CA LYS A 73 13.72 -9.99 2.34
C LYS A 73 14.75 -11.07 2.61
N LYS A 74 14.33 -12.34 2.60
CA LYS A 74 15.25 -13.46 2.75
C LYS A 74 16.16 -13.51 1.52
N LYS A 75 17.48 -13.39 1.72
CA LYS A 75 18.46 -13.67 0.66
C LYS A 75 18.31 -15.14 0.26
N LYS A 76 17.91 -15.37 -0.99
CA LYS A 76 18.00 -16.67 -1.64
C LYS A 76 19.45 -17.04 -1.88
#